data_AF-D2ZTQ4-F1
#
_entry.id   AF-D2ZTQ4-F1
#
_cell.length_a   1.000
_cell.length_b   1.000
_cell.length_c   1.000
_cell.angle_alpha   90.00
_cell.angle_beta   90.00
_cell.angle_gamma   90.00
#
_symmetry.space_group_name_H-M   'P 1'
#
loop_
_entity.id
_entity.type
_entity.pdbx_description
1 polymer ?
#
loop_
_entity_poly.entity_id
_entity_poly.type
_entity_poly.pdbx_seq_one_letter_code
_entity_poly.pdbx_strand_id
1 'polypeptide(L)'
;MPLSDNSKFGVQALTTAINKIDPGASQIRELGVFEPEYLTTTYADIEFQDGKVHLVASKERGTSGQAVESPKRTVRTVKIPHLPIHDVVRADDVQNLRAFGTTQAATVMDKVNEKLAGGKSDLEYTREHLMLGALQGKILDADGSVLLDVNTEFGVQRKTLNIELSKDTTKVGSVLDKLLSEQRQKFAGAQVRGWVVYCGAEFLSALKEHKSIFEVYKRFDEARAYREGDTLNPTEFVHKGIRFIEYANHFGSDADIGADKAILLPVGRNLYKEYFAPADMNATVNTRALPYYASREKLQHDKGWSLHMQSNPLPIALRPELLATLTMS
;
A
#
# COMPACT_ATOMS: atom_id res chain seq x y z
N MET A 1 41.53 4.49 21.14
CA MET A 1 40.56 3.44 20.77
C MET A 1 40.04 3.74 19.38
N PRO A 2 40.38 2.96 18.34
CA PRO A 2 39.81 3.17 17.02
C PRO A 2 38.35 2.72 17.08
N LEU A 3 37.41 3.63 16.82
CA LEU A 3 36.01 3.31 16.57
C LEU A 3 35.96 2.44 15.30
N SER A 4 35.99 1.13 15.51
CA SER A 4 36.04 0.09 14.50
C SER A 4 34.94 0.28 13.44
N ASP A 5 35.21 -0.13 12.21
CA ASP A 5 34.29 -0.15 11.06
C ASP A 5 32.86 -0.65 11.37
N ASN A 6 32.67 -1.46 12.42
CA ASN A 6 31.37 -1.86 12.95
C ASN A 6 30.45 -0.67 13.35
N SER A 7 31.00 0.44 13.83
CA SER A 7 30.20 1.62 14.22
C SER A 7 29.60 2.35 13.02
N LYS A 8 30.27 2.31 11.86
CA LYS A 8 29.81 2.96 10.63
C LYS A 8 29.08 2.01 9.68
N PHE A 9 29.29 0.69 9.83
CA PHE A 9 28.85 -0.29 8.84
C PHE A 9 28.36 -1.62 9.40
N GLY A 10 28.13 -1.71 10.71
CA GLY A 10 27.40 -2.82 11.30
C GLY A 10 25.93 -2.81 10.89
N VAL A 11 25.22 -3.90 11.21
CA VAL A 11 23.79 -4.09 10.90
C VAL A 11 22.95 -2.86 11.29
N GLN A 12 23.19 -2.29 12.48
CA GLN A 12 22.47 -1.10 12.94
C GLN A 12 22.71 0.14 12.06
N ALA A 13 23.94 0.38 11.62
CA ALA A 13 24.29 1.55 10.82
C ALA A 13 23.73 1.43 9.39
N LEU A 14 23.84 0.25 8.78
CA LEU A 14 23.28 -0.03 7.45
C LEU A 14 21.76 -0.04 7.46
N THR A 15 21.15 -0.61 8.50
CA THR A 15 19.71 -0.57 8.72
C THR A 15 19.23 0.89 8.89
N THR A 16 19.98 1.72 9.61
CA THR A 16 19.66 3.16 9.70
C THR A 16 19.83 3.86 8.35
N ALA A 17 20.85 3.50 7.56
CA ALA A 17 21.12 4.10 6.26
C ALA A 17 20.02 3.76 5.24
N ILE A 18 19.63 2.49 5.10
CA ILE A 18 18.60 2.07 4.14
C ILE A 18 17.23 2.70 4.48
N ASN A 19 16.90 2.87 5.76
CA ASN A 19 15.67 3.54 6.17
C ASN A 19 15.66 5.06 5.86
N LYS A 20 16.83 5.70 5.66
CA LYS A 20 16.94 7.13 5.29
C LYS A 20 16.88 7.39 3.79
N ILE A 21 17.12 6.39 2.96
CA ILE A 21 17.01 6.53 1.49
C ILE A 21 15.57 6.90 1.15
N ASP A 22 15.36 7.77 0.18
CA ASP A 22 14.01 8.10 -0.29
C ASP A 22 13.36 6.83 -0.89
N PRO A 23 12.17 6.40 -0.41
CA PRO A 23 11.48 5.24 -0.97
C PRO A 23 11.00 5.42 -2.42
N GLY A 24 11.06 6.63 -2.97
CA GLY A 24 10.55 6.95 -4.30
C GLY A 24 9.03 7.10 -4.34
N ALA A 25 8.53 7.58 -5.47
CA ALA A 25 7.10 7.81 -5.70
C ALA A 25 6.31 6.50 -5.69
N SER A 26 5.12 6.52 -5.08
CA SER A 26 4.25 5.36 -4.98
C SER A 26 2.81 5.81 -4.78
N GLN A 27 1.93 5.41 -5.68
CA GLN A 27 0.58 5.96 -5.74
C GLN A 27 -0.26 5.54 -4.52
N ILE A 28 -0.08 4.32 -4.02
CA ILE A 28 -0.82 3.80 -2.85
C ILE A 28 -0.24 4.36 -1.55
N ARG A 29 1.08 4.48 -1.43
CA ARG A 29 1.72 5.03 -0.21
C ARG A 29 1.46 6.52 -0.05
N GLU A 30 1.49 7.28 -1.14
CA GLU A 30 1.17 8.71 -1.14
C GLU A 30 -0.26 9.00 -0.66
N LEU A 31 -1.18 8.04 -0.81
CA LEU A 31 -2.51 8.14 -0.26
C LEU A 31 -2.54 8.10 1.28
N GLY A 32 -1.52 7.53 1.91
CA GLY A 32 -1.35 7.49 3.36
C GLY A 32 -2.43 6.68 4.10
N VAL A 33 -3.08 5.73 3.42
CA VAL A 33 -4.18 4.94 4.00
C VAL A 33 -3.70 3.77 4.86
N PHE A 34 -2.52 3.22 4.56
CA PHE A 34 -1.92 2.12 5.32
C PHE A 34 -1.15 2.68 6.53
N GLU A 35 -1.65 2.41 7.73
CA GLU A 35 -1.00 2.81 8.98
C GLU A 35 0.05 1.75 9.38
N PRO A 36 1.35 2.12 9.51
CA PRO A 36 2.41 1.16 9.82
C PRO A 36 2.37 0.72 11.29
N GLU A 37 2.47 -0.59 11.52
CA GLU A 37 2.53 -1.21 12.84
C GLU A 37 3.75 -2.14 12.94
N TYR A 38 4.63 -1.86 13.89
CA TYR A 38 5.87 -2.60 14.07
C TYR A 38 5.70 -3.65 15.17
N LEU A 39 5.70 -4.92 14.78
CA LEU A 39 5.53 -6.05 15.68
C LEU A 39 6.88 -6.56 16.21
N THR A 40 6.82 -7.45 17.19
CA THR A 40 7.97 -8.24 17.69
C THR A 40 7.87 -9.71 17.28
N THR A 41 6.80 -10.09 16.58
CA THR A 41 6.47 -11.45 16.15
C THR A 41 6.56 -11.59 14.63
N THR A 42 6.74 -12.82 14.14
CA THR A 42 6.75 -13.16 12.71
C THR A 42 5.36 -13.41 12.12
N TYR A 43 4.33 -13.27 12.96
CA TYR A 43 2.93 -13.37 12.60
C TYR A 43 2.17 -12.16 13.14
N ALA A 44 1.09 -11.80 12.44
CA ALA A 44 0.15 -10.80 12.88
C ALA A 44 -1.18 -11.48 13.25
N ASP A 45 -1.68 -11.18 14.43
CA ASP A 45 -3.03 -11.55 14.83
C ASP A 45 -3.99 -10.46 14.35
N ILE A 46 -4.74 -10.78 13.29
CA ILE A 46 -5.70 -9.86 12.71
C ILE A 46 -7.05 -10.13 13.36
N GLU A 47 -7.52 -9.15 14.14
CA GLU A 47 -8.85 -9.16 14.72
C GLU A 47 -9.85 -8.49 13.77
N PHE A 48 -10.87 -9.24 13.37
CA PHE A 48 -12.05 -8.68 12.73
C PHE A 48 -13.12 -8.44 13.77
N GLN A 49 -13.39 -7.17 14.05
CA GLN A 49 -14.47 -6.74 14.92
C GLN A 49 -15.66 -6.33 14.06
N ASP A 50 -16.74 -7.11 14.16
CA ASP A 50 -18.04 -6.75 13.57
C ASP A 50 -18.58 -5.53 14.35
N GLY A 51 -18.22 -4.34 13.87
CA GLY A 51 -18.30 -3.09 14.62
C GLY A 51 -19.74 -2.60 14.82
N LYS A 52 -20.54 -3.21 15.68
CA LYS A 52 -21.81 -2.59 16.07
C LYS A 52 -21.54 -1.45 17.04
N VAL A 53 -21.76 -0.22 16.58
CA VAL A 53 -21.82 0.95 17.48
C VAL A 53 -23.20 0.97 18.11
N HIS A 54 -23.24 0.84 19.42
CA HIS A 54 -24.48 0.95 20.19
C HIS A 54 -24.63 2.39 20.70
N LEU A 55 -25.84 2.94 20.60
CA LEU A 55 -26.19 4.17 21.30
C LEU A 55 -26.21 3.88 22.80
N VAL A 56 -25.43 4.62 23.57
CA VAL A 56 -25.42 4.52 25.04
C VAL A 56 -26.57 5.38 25.58
N ALA A 57 -27.49 4.77 26.34
CA ALA A 57 -28.58 5.50 26.96
C ALA A 57 -28.06 6.44 28.05
N SER A 58 -28.55 7.69 28.06
CA SER A 58 -28.28 8.62 29.16
C SER A 58 -28.93 8.09 30.44
N LYS A 59 -28.17 8.06 31.54
CA LYS A 59 -28.64 7.63 32.86
C LYS A 59 -28.28 8.68 33.91
N GLU A 60 -29.08 8.74 34.98
CA GLU A 60 -28.86 9.67 36.09
C GLU A 60 -27.52 9.41 36.80
N ARG A 61 -26.88 10.50 37.23
CA ARG A 61 -25.59 10.49 37.93
C ARG A 61 -25.72 9.63 39.20
N GLY A 62 -24.93 8.55 39.27
CA GLY A 62 -24.93 7.62 40.41
C GLY A 62 -25.60 6.27 40.14
N THR A 63 -26.19 6.05 38.96
CA THR A 63 -26.73 4.75 38.57
C THR A 63 -25.73 3.92 37.77
N SER A 64 -25.80 2.59 37.88
CA SER A 64 -24.92 1.69 37.12
C SER A 64 -25.12 1.85 35.61
N GLY A 65 -24.01 2.02 34.90
CA GLY A 65 -23.97 2.21 33.44
C GLY A 65 -24.55 1.03 32.66
N GLN A 66 -24.68 1.19 31.35
CA GLN A 66 -25.04 0.10 30.46
C GLN A 66 -23.80 -0.77 30.21
N ALA A 67 -23.93 -2.10 30.37
CA ALA A 67 -22.85 -3.02 30.03
C ALA A 67 -22.60 -2.95 28.52
N VAL A 68 -21.36 -2.68 28.13
CA VAL A 68 -20.95 -2.74 26.73
C VAL A 68 -20.94 -4.21 26.33
N GLU A 69 -21.81 -4.61 25.39
CA GLU A 69 -21.71 -5.94 24.80
C GLU A 69 -20.31 -6.10 24.20
N SER A 70 -19.61 -7.17 24.60
CA SER A 70 -18.31 -7.49 23.99
C SER A 70 -18.59 -8.12 22.64
N PRO A 71 -18.18 -7.50 21.52
CA PRO A 71 -18.43 -8.07 20.21
C PRO A 71 -17.69 -9.40 20.09
N LYS A 72 -18.31 -10.37 19.41
CA LYS A 72 -17.66 -11.64 19.07
C LYS A 72 -16.47 -11.32 18.15
N ARG A 73 -15.26 -11.54 18.63
CA ARG A 73 -14.03 -11.31 17.87
C ARG A 73 -13.64 -12.58 17.15
N THR A 74 -13.43 -12.49 15.84
CA THR A 74 -12.76 -13.55 15.08
C THR A 74 -11.32 -13.11 14.90
N VAL A 75 -10.41 -13.80 15.58
CA VAL A 75 -8.97 -13.56 15.46
C VAL A 75 -8.41 -14.59 14.48
N ARG A 76 -7.65 -14.14 13.49
CA ARG A 76 -6.87 -15.02 12.62
C ARG A 76 -5.41 -14.63 12.65
N THR A 77 -4.57 -15.62 12.96
CA THR A 77 -3.12 -15.47 12.89
C THR A 77 -2.65 -15.67 11.47
N VAL A 78 -2.00 -14.65 10.89
CA VAL A 78 -1.42 -14.71 9.55
C VAL A 78 0.08 -14.58 9.64
N LYS A 79 0.80 -15.44 8.92
CA LYS A 79 2.25 -15.36 8.82
C LYS A 79 2.65 -14.21 7.90
N ILE A 80 3.58 -13.38 8.36
CA ILE A 80 4.06 -12.22 7.57
C ILE A 80 5.05 -12.73 6.51
N PRO A 81 4.92 -12.31 5.23
CA PRO A 81 5.86 -12.69 4.19
C PRO A 81 7.23 -12.10 4.45
N HIS A 82 8.25 -12.80 3.97
CA HIS A 82 9.65 -12.43 4.12
C HIS A 82 10.24 -12.15 2.75
N LEU A 83 10.75 -10.93 2.54
CA LEU A 83 11.31 -10.49 1.26
C LEU A 83 12.84 -10.31 1.39
N PRO A 84 13.64 -11.36 1.20
CA PRO A 84 15.09 -11.25 1.21
C PRO A 84 15.65 -10.88 -0.16
N ILE A 85 16.65 -10.00 -0.17
CA ILE A 85 17.48 -9.67 -1.33
C ILE A 85 18.93 -9.93 -0.96
N HIS A 86 19.62 -10.72 -1.79
CA HIS A 86 21.04 -10.98 -1.66
C HIS A 86 21.77 -10.44 -2.88
N ASP A 87 22.87 -9.73 -2.63
CA ASP A 87 23.73 -9.22 -3.69
C ASP A 87 25.21 -9.36 -3.29
N VAL A 88 26.10 -9.27 -4.28
CA VAL A 88 27.54 -9.39 -4.07
C VAL A 88 28.24 -8.29 -4.85
N VAL A 89 29.12 -7.55 -4.17
CA VAL A 89 30.01 -6.56 -4.78
C VAL A 89 31.43 -7.12 -4.73
N ARG A 90 31.99 -7.55 -5.86
CA ARG A 90 33.39 -7.99 -5.92
C ARG A 90 34.32 -6.80 -6.13
N ALA A 91 35.55 -6.92 -5.64
CA ALA A 91 36.57 -5.89 -5.84
C ALA A 91 36.91 -5.69 -7.33
N ASP A 92 36.88 -6.78 -8.10
CA ASP A 92 37.11 -6.79 -9.55
C ASP A 92 36.01 -6.04 -10.32
N ASP A 93 34.75 -6.13 -9.85
CA ASP A 93 33.60 -5.43 -10.45
C ASP A 93 33.68 -3.90 -10.25
N VAL A 94 34.61 -3.40 -9.44
CA VAL A 94 34.83 -1.98 -9.19
C VAL A 94 36.15 -1.52 -9.83
N GLN A 95 37.03 -2.46 -10.17
CA GLN A 95 38.31 -2.19 -10.80
C GLN A 95 38.06 -1.69 -12.23
N ASN A 96 38.52 -0.46 -12.53
CA ASN A 96 38.34 0.27 -13.80
C ASN A 96 36.97 0.93 -14.05
N LEU A 97 36.04 0.89 -13.08
CA LEU A 97 34.80 1.66 -13.17
C LEU A 97 34.99 3.08 -12.66
N ARG A 98 34.45 4.05 -13.38
CA ARG A 98 34.42 5.46 -12.95
C ARG A 98 33.18 5.71 -12.12
N ALA A 99 33.30 6.55 -11.10
CA ALA A 99 32.14 6.99 -10.33
C ALA A 99 31.18 7.79 -11.22
N PHE A 100 29.88 7.53 -11.10
CA PHE A 100 28.85 8.19 -11.89
C PHE A 100 28.97 9.72 -11.80
N GLY A 101 29.09 10.39 -12.96
CA GLY A 101 29.20 11.86 -13.04
C GLY A 101 30.57 12.45 -12.72
N THR A 102 31.63 11.66 -12.54
CA THR A 102 32.99 12.18 -12.27
C THR A 102 34.08 11.47 -13.07
N THR A 103 35.30 12.01 -13.06
CA THR A 103 36.49 11.38 -13.63
C THR A 103 37.25 10.49 -12.64
N GLN A 104 36.78 10.39 -11.38
CA GLN A 104 37.43 9.60 -10.33
C GLN A 104 37.03 8.12 -10.41
N ALA A 105 37.92 7.23 -9.97
CA ALA A 105 37.61 5.81 -9.85
C ALA A 105 36.48 5.59 -8.85
N ALA A 106 35.51 4.75 -9.20
CA ALA A 106 34.44 4.35 -8.29
C ALA A 106 35.05 3.63 -7.10
N THR A 107 34.58 3.97 -5.89
CA THR A 107 34.98 3.21 -4.71
C THR A 107 34.05 2.01 -4.53
N VAL A 108 34.56 0.95 -3.89
CA VAL A 108 33.73 -0.20 -3.51
C VAL A 108 32.54 0.23 -2.64
N MET A 109 32.70 1.32 -1.89
CA MET A 109 31.66 1.89 -1.04
C MET A 109 30.55 2.58 -1.82
N ASP A 110 30.86 3.29 -2.90
CA ASP A 110 29.84 3.91 -3.76
C ASP A 110 28.98 2.82 -4.41
N LYS A 111 29.60 1.74 -4.86
CA LYS A 111 28.88 0.61 -5.45
C LYS A 111 27.99 -0.11 -4.44
N VAL A 112 28.45 -0.25 -3.19
CA VAL A 112 27.64 -0.81 -2.10
C VAL A 112 26.41 0.08 -1.85
N ASN A 113 26.56 1.40 -1.78
CA ASN A 113 25.43 2.31 -1.57
C ASN A 113 24.44 2.29 -2.76
N GLU A 114 24.95 2.22 -3.99
CA GLU A 114 24.13 2.08 -5.21
C GLU A 114 23.30 0.79 -5.17
N LYS A 115 23.92 -0.35 -4.80
CA LYS A 115 23.21 -1.62 -4.66
C LYS A 115 22.19 -1.60 -3.52
N LEU A 116 22.50 -0.95 -2.40
CA LEU A 116 21.54 -0.76 -1.30
C LEU A 116 20.34 0.10 -1.71
N ALA A 117 20.56 1.14 -2.51
CA ALA A 117 19.48 1.98 -3.04
C ALA A 117 18.61 1.19 -4.03
N GLY A 118 19.23 0.47 -4.97
CA GLY A 118 18.51 -0.39 -5.91
C GLY A 118 17.67 -1.46 -5.22
N GLY A 119 18.26 -2.20 -4.27
CA GLY A 119 17.51 -3.20 -3.50
C GLY A 119 16.39 -2.61 -2.66
N LYS A 120 16.54 -1.37 -2.14
CA LYS A 120 15.42 -0.68 -1.50
C LYS A 120 14.30 -0.40 -2.49
N SER A 121 14.61 0.13 -3.68
CA SER A 121 13.61 0.39 -4.72
C SER A 121 12.85 -0.88 -5.10
N ASP A 122 13.54 -2.01 -5.23
CA ASP A 122 12.91 -3.30 -5.50
C ASP A 122 11.96 -3.73 -4.37
N LEU A 123 12.39 -3.61 -3.09
CA LEU A 123 11.54 -3.91 -1.94
C LEU A 123 10.32 -2.97 -1.85
N GLU A 124 10.49 -1.69 -2.17
CA GLU A 124 9.38 -0.72 -2.21
C GLU A 124 8.40 -1.03 -3.34
N TYR A 125 8.88 -1.55 -4.48
CA TYR A 125 8.04 -2.01 -5.58
C TYR A 125 7.22 -3.24 -5.19
N THR A 126 7.85 -4.26 -4.60
CA THR A 126 7.14 -5.44 -4.07
C THR A 126 6.16 -5.07 -2.96
N ARG A 127 6.50 -4.12 -2.10
CA ARG A 127 5.60 -3.63 -1.05
C ARG A 127 4.34 -2.98 -1.63
N GLU A 128 4.47 -2.21 -2.70
CA GLU A 128 3.30 -1.62 -3.39
C GLU A 128 2.43 -2.70 -4.06
N HIS A 129 3.05 -3.72 -4.65
CA HIS A 129 2.34 -4.90 -5.17
C HIS A 129 1.52 -5.61 -4.08
N LEU A 130 2.10 -5.85 -2.91
CA LEU A 130 1.40 -6.43 -1.76
C LEU A 130 0.24 -5.53 -1.29
N MET A 131 0.43 -4.21 -1.25
CA MET A 131 -0.62 -3.25 -0.87
C MET A 131 -1.78 -3.29 -1.88
N LEU A 132 -1.48 -3.37 -3.17
CA LEU A 132 -2.50 -3.48 -4.21
C LEU A 132 -3.29 -4.79 -4.07
N GLY A 133 -2.60 -5.92 -3.83
CA GLY A 133 -3.23 -7.19 -3.53
C GLY A 133 -4.14 -7.13 -2.30
N ALA A 134 -3.69 -6.47 -1.22
CA ALA A 134 -4.50 -6.24 -0.02
C ALA A 134 -5.76 -5.40 -0.32
N LEU A 135 -5.66 -4.40 -1.20
CA LEU A 135 -6.80 -3.60 -1.68
C LEU A 135 -7.75 -4.39 -2.58
N GLN A 136 -7.30 -5.45 -3.27
CA GLN A 136 -8.14 -6.39 -4.02
C GLN A 136 -8.69 -7.53 -3.16
N GLY A 137 -8.13 -7.72 -1.97
CA GLY A 137 -8.50 -8.75 -0.99
C GLY A 137 -7.77 -10.08 -1.18
N LYS A 138 -6.77 -10.12 -2.07
CA LYS A 138 -5.88 -11.26 -2.27
C LYS A 138 -4.44 -10.76 -2.37
N ILE A 139 -3.63 -11.09 -1.39
CA ILE A 139 -2.21 -10.78 -1.39
C ILE A 139 -1.51 -11.90 -2.15
N LEU A 140 -0.84 -11.53 -3.25
CA LEU A 140 -0.08 -12.44 -4.09
C LEU A 140 1.41 -12.23 -3.85
N ASP A 141 2.19 -13.30 -3.97
CA ASP A 141 3.65 -13.21 -4.04
C ASP A 141 4.09 -12.82 -5.45
N ALA A 142 5.38 -12.55 -5.63
CA ALA A 142 5.97 -12.17 -6.91
C ALA A 142 5.83 -13.26 -8.00
N ASP A 143 5.69 -14.53 -7.61
CA ASP A 143 5.46 -15.65 -8.52
C ASP A 143 3.97 -15.88 -8.88
N GLY A 144 3.07 -15.06 -8.32
CA GLY A 144 1.62 -15.17 -8.48
C GLY A 144 0.95 -16.15 -7.52
N SER A 145 1.70 -16.79 -6.61
CA SER A 145 1.11 -17.63 -5.57
C SER A 145 0.31 -16.78 -4.56
N VAL A 146 -0.79 -17.35 -4.04
CA VAL A 146 -1.64 -16.63 -3.07
C VAL A 146 -1.02 -16.75 -1.69
N LEU A 147 -0.53 -15.64 -1.14
CA LEU A 147 -0.01 -15.55 0.22
C LEU A 147 -1.16 -15.48 1.25
N LEU A 148 -2.19 -14.70 0.94
CA LEU A 148 -3.36 -14.53 1.79
C LEU A 148 -4.59 -14.14 0.97
N ASP A 149 -5.66 -14.93 1.06
CA ASP A 149 -6.98 -14.54 0.58
C ASP A 149 -7.84 -14.04 1.74
N VAL A 150 -7.88 -12.72 1.92
CA VAL A 150 -8.62 -12.06 2.99
C VAL A 150 -10.12 -12.32 2.83
N ASN A 151 -10.63 -12.36 1.60
CA ASN A 151 -12.07 -12.57 1.38
C ASN A 151 -12.50 -13.97 1.82
N THR A 152 -11.70 -14.99 1.47
CA THR A 152 -11.99 -16.39 1.83
C THR A 152 -11.79 -16.64 3.31
N GLU A 153 -10.70 -16.17 3.90
CA GLU A 153 -10.41 -16.34 5.33
C GLU A 153 -11.48 -15.68 6.20
N PHE A 154 -11.96 -14.48 5.84
CA PHE A 154 -12.93 -13.77 6.66
C PHE A 154 -14.38 -13.94 6.20
N GLY A 155 -14.63 -14.75 5.16
CA GLY A 155 -15.98 -15.00 4.63
C GLY A 155 -16.66 -13.75 4.07
N VAL A 156 -15.87 -12.77 3.60
CA VAL A 156 -16.36 -11.48 3.12
C VAL A 156 -16.66 -11.55 1.63
N GLN A 157 -17.91 -11.27 1.27
CA GLN A 157 -18.28 -11.11 -0.13
C GLN A 157 -18.06 -9.66 -0.57
N ARG A 158 -17.01 -9.46 -1.36
CA ARG A 158 -16.71 -8.17 -1.98
C ARG A 158 -17.79 -7.83 -3.01
N LYS A 159 -18.23 -6.58 -3.00
CA LYS A 159 -19.22 -6.12 -3.97
C LYS A 159 -18.54 -5.84 -5.31
N THR A 160 -19.00 -6.50 -6.36
CA THR A 160 -18.67 -6.15 -7.75
C THR A 160 -19.84 -5.39 -8.35
N LEU A 161 -19.58 -4.20 -8.88
CA LEU A 161 -20.58 -3.38 -9.57
C LEU A 161 -20.14 -3.12 -11.00
N ASN A 162 -20.97 -3.52 -11.95
CA ASN A 162 -20.79 -3.15 -13.34
C ASN A 162 -21.43 -1.79 -13.61
N ILE A 163 -20.66 -0.87 -14.20
CA ILE A 163 -21.13 0.44 -14.66
C ILE A 163 -21.23 0.37 -16.19
N GLU A 164 -22.44 0.48 -16.70
CA GLU A 164 -22.71 0.46 -18.15
C GLU A 164 -22.29 1.79 -18.80
N LEU A 165 -20.98 1.96 -19.03
CA LEU A 165 -20.38 3.15 -19.63
C LEU A 165 -20.53 3.17 -21.16
N SER A 166 -20.83 2.03 -21.80
CA SER A 166 -21.11 1.98 -23.24
C SER A 166 -22.52 2.47 -23.62
N LYS A 167 -23.41 2.66 -22.63
CA LYS A 167 -24.79 3.11 -22.87
C LYS A 167 -24.99 4.55 -22.46
N ASP A 168 -25.22 5.42 -23.43
CA ASP A 168 -25.48 6.86 -23.22
C ASP A 168 -26.65 7.18 -22.26
N THR A 169 -27.59 6.25 -22.10
CA THR A 169 -28.76 6.41 -21.23
C THR A 169 -28.44 6.17 -19.75
N THR A 170 -27.28 5.61 -19.43
CA THR A 170 -26.87 5.30 -18.06
C THR A 170 -26.64 6.58 -17.25
N LYS A 171 -27.38 6.72 -16.16
CA LYS A 171 -27.16 7.81 -15.18
C LYS A 171 -26.05 7.41 -14.22
N VAL A 172 -24.80 7.48 -14.68
CA VAL A 172 -23.60 7.06 -13.91
C VAL A 172 -23.57 7.72 -12.52
N GLY A 173 -23.90 9.02 -12.44
CA GLY A 173 -23.98 9.72 -11.17
C GLY A 173 -24.96 9.09 -10.17
N SER A 174 -26.09 8.53 -10.61
CA SER A 174 -27.06 7.86 -9.74
C SER A 174 -26.62 6.45 -9.35
N VAL A 175 -25.90 5.75 -10.24
CA VAL A 175 -25.30 4.45 -9.95
C VAL A 175 -24.23 4.58 -8.85
N LEU A 176 -23.37 5.59 -8.96
CA LEU A 176 -22.36 5.91 -7.94
C LEU A 176 -23.00 6.31 -6.60
N ASP A 177 -24.04 7.14 -6.61
CA ASP A 177 -24.75 7.53 -5.38
C ASP A 177 -25.36 6.32 -4.66
N LYS A 178 -25.96 5.39 -5.42
CA LYS A 178 -26.53 4.16 -4.87
C LYS A 178 -25.44 3.29 -4.24
N LEU A 179 -24.31 3.11 -4.93
CA LEU A 179 -23.17 2.38 -4.40
C LEU A 179 -22.66 2.99 -3.10
N LEU A 180 -22.45 4.31 -3.07
CA LEU A 180 -21.99 5.00 -1.87
C LEU A 180 -23.00 4.88 -0.71
N SER A 181 -24.30 4.95 -1.00
CA SER A 181 -25.35 4.77 0.01
C SER A 181 -25.30 3.38 0.64
N GLU A 182 -25.19 2.33 -0.20
CA GLU A 182 -25.07 0.95 0.26
C GLU A 182 -23.78 0.72 1.06
N GLN A 183 -22.67 1.35 0.67
CA GLN A 183 -21.42 1.27 1.44
C GLN A 183 -21.50 2.02 2.77
N ARG A 184 -22.17 3.17 2.82
CA ARG A 184 -22.40 3.93 4.07
C ARG A 184 -23.21 3.12 5.10
N GLN A 185 -24.14 2.26 4.64
CA GLN A 185 -24.89 1.38 5.55
C GLN A 185 -24.00 0.35 6.25
N LYS A 186 -22.86 -0.01 5.65
CA LYS A 186 -21.88 -0.96 6.20
C LYS A 186 -20.87 -0.33 7.15
N PHE A 187 -20.90 0.99 7.35
CA PHE A 187 -19.87 1.68 8.13
C PHE A 187 -19.73 1.07 9.51
N ALA A 188 -20.81 0.72 10.22
CA ALA A 188 -20.75 -0.04 11.46
C ALA A 188 -19.57 0.46 12.35
N GLY A 189 -19.58 1.76 12.66
CA GLY A 189 -18.54 2.45 13.44
C GLY A 189 -17.22 2.82 12.75
N ALA A 190 -17.01 2.43 11.50
CA ALA A 190 -15.84 2.82 10.72
C ALA A 190 -15.81 4.34 10.47
N GLN A 191 -14.66 4.95 10.72
CA GLN A 191 -14.44 6.39 10.54
C GLN A 191 -14.01 6.70 9.10
N VAL A 192 -14.95 6.58 8.16
CA VAL A 192 -14.74 6.94 6.75
C VAL A 192 -14.92 8.44 6.54
N ARG A 193 -13.93 9.10 5.95
CA ARG A 193 -13.89 10.54 5.65
C ARG A 193 -14.09 10.87 4.17
N GLY A 194 -13.82 9.92 3.28
CA GLY A 194 -13.94 10.12 1.85
C GLY A 194 -13.84 8.82 1.07
N TRP A 195 -13.91 8.93 -0.25
CA TRP A 195 -13.82 7.80 -1.17
C TRP A 195 -12.79 8.09 -2.25
N VAL A 196 -11.95 7.10 -2.52
CA VAL A 196 -10.98 7.12 -3.60
C VAL A 196 -11.24 5.91 -4.47
N VAL A 197 -11.02 6.06 -5.77
CA VAL A 197 -11.14 4.99 -6.75
C VAL A 197 -9.82 4.92 -7.49
N TYR A 198 -9.10 3.79 -7.39
CA TYR A 198 -8.01 3.50 -8.32
C TYR A 198 -8.60 2.84 -9.56
N CYS A 199 -8.35 3.41 -10.73
CA CYS A 199 -8.92 2.93 -11.99
C CYS A 199 -7.83 2.70 -13.04
N GLY A 200 -8.07 1.73 -13.92
CA GLY A 200 -7.32 1.61 -15.17
C GLY A 200 -7.58 2.79 -16.11
N ALA A 201 -6.67 2.98 -17.06
CA ALA A 201 -6.71 4.08 -18.01
C ALA A 201 -7.99 4.12 -18.87
N GLU A 202 -8.46 2.96 -19.35
CA GLU A 202 -9.67 2.87 -20.17
C GLU A 202 -10.93 3.19 -19.37
N PHE A 203 -11.03 2.68 -18.14
CA PHE A 203 -12.14 3.00 -17.23
C PHE A 203 -12.23 4.50 -16.96
N LEU A 204 -11.09 5.15 -16.69
CA LEU A 204 -11.07 6.59 -16.41
C LEU A 204 -11.46 7.41 -17.65
N SER A 205 -10.98 7.01 -18.83
CA SER A 205 -11.28 7.68 -20.09
C SER A 205 -12.77 7.55 -20.43
N ALA A 206 -13.32 6.34 -20.36
CA ALA A 206 -14.74 6.08 -20.58
C ALA A 206 -15.63 6.83 -19.58
N LEU A 207 -15.21 6.93 -18.31
CA LEU A 207 -15.92 7.69 -17.29
C LEU A 207 -15.96 9.19 -17.61
N LYS A 208 -14.84 9.77 -18.05
CA LYS A 208 -14.73 11.20 -18.41
C LYS A 208 -15.56 11.54 -19.65
N GLU A 209 -15.60 10.65 -20.64
CA GLU A 209 -16.30 10.86 -21.92
C GLU A 209 -17.81 10.57 -21.84
N HIS A 210 -18.26 9.81 -20.84
CA HIS A 210 -19.67 9.44 -20.71
C HIS A 210 -20.58 10.68 -20.62
N LYS A 211 -21.63 10.74 -21.47
CA LYS A 211 -22.53 11.89 -21.61
C LYS A 211 -23.04 12.48 -20.29
N SER A 212 -23.51 11.62 -19.38
CA SER A 212 -24.04 12.05 -18.07
C SER A 212 -23.01 12.72 -17.15
N ILE A 213 -21.72 12.45 -17.37
CA ILE A 213 -20.61 13.06 -16.64
C ILE A 213 -20.11 14.27 -17.42
N PHE A 214 -19.85 14.13 -18.71
CA PHE A 214 -19.39 15.20 -19.59
C PHE A 214 -20.32 16.43 -19.55
N GLU A 215 -21.64 16.25 -19.57
CA GLU A 215 -22.59 17.37 -19.46
C GLU A 215 -22.50 18.11 -18.12
N VAL A 216 -22.20 17.41 -17.04
CA VAL A 216 -21.99 18.01 -15.71
C VAL A 216 -20.69 18.79 -15.71
N TYR A 217 -19.58 18.18 -16.18
CA TYR A 217 -18.28 18.84 -16.20
C TYR A 217 -18.22 20.01 -17.16
N LYS A 218 -18.79 19.93 -18.37
CA LYS A 218 -18.84 21.07 -19.29
C LYS A 218 -19.44 22.32 -18.63
N ARG A 219 -20.50 22.14 -17.83
CA ARG A 219 -21.13 23.24 -17.06
C ARG A 219 -20.24 23.75 -15.91
N PHE A 220 -19.42 22.89 -15.31
CA PHE A 220 -18.50 23.25 -14.23
C PHE A 220 -17.17 23.83 -14.74
N ASP A 221 -16.63 23.35 -15.86
CA ASP A 221 -15.38 23.80 -16.47
C ASP A 221 -15.51 25.17 -17.13
N GLU A 222 -16.66 25.51 -17.74
CA GLU A 222 -16.96 26.90 -18.12
C GLU A 222 -16.82 27.86 -16.92
N ALA A 223 -17.06 27.38 -15.70
CA ALA A 223 -16.91 28.14 -14.45
C ALA A 223 -15.52 27.97 -13.77
N ARG A 224 -14.67 27.04 -14.21
CA ARG A 224 -13.34 26.74 -13.64
C ARG A 224 -12.20 27.25 -14.52
N ALA A 225 -12.35 27.19 -15.85
CA ALA A 225 -11.47 27.82 -16.83
C ALA A 225 -11.41 29.35 -16.67
N TYR A 226 -12.45 29.96 -16.08
CA TYR A 226 -12.46 31.37 -15.69
C TYR A 226 -11.66 31.68 -14.40
N ARG A 227 -11.21 30.67 -13.64
CA ARG A 227 -10.57 30.83 -12.33
C ARG A 227 -9.14 30.31 -12.25
N GLU A 228 -8.80 29.22 -12.93
CA GLU A 228 -7.49 28.58 -12.79
C GLU A 228 -7.02 28.11 -14.17
N GLY A 229 -6.15 28.91 -14.79
CA GLY A 229 -5.32 28.41 -15.87
C GLY A 229 -4.18 27.59 -15.29
N ASP A 230 -4.35 26.26 -15.17
CA ASP A 230 -3.21 25.38 -14.96
C ASP A 230 -3.44 23.95 -15.52
N THR A 231 -2.51 23.59 -16.40
CA THR A 231 -2.03 22.26 -16.85
C THR A 231 -2.98 21.08 -17.10
N LEU A 232 -3.13 20.76 -18.40
CA LEU A 232 -2.82 19.48 -19.05
C LEU A 232 -2.96 18.20 -18.17
N ASN A 233 -4.09 17.49 -18.33
CA ASN A 233 -4.35 16.12 -17.86
C ASN A 233 -4.08 15.83 -16.37
N PRO A 234 -4.99 16.15 -15.44
CA PRO A 234 -4.90 15.59 -14.12
C PRO A 234 -5.22 14.08 -14.19
N THR A 235 -4.23 13.28 -13.77
CA THR A 235 -4.31 11.85 -13.43
C THR A 235 -5.33 11.58 -12.31
N GLU A 236 -5.87 12.65 -11.71
CA GLU A 236 -6.94 12.65 -10.71
C GLU A 236 -8.20 13.36 -11.25
N PHE A 237 -9.35 12.72 -11.09
CA PHE A 237 -10.66 13.23 -11.49
C PHE A 237 -11.62 13.17 -10.31
N VAL A 238 -12.19 14.30 -9.90
CA VAL A 238 -13.03 14.35 -8.69
C VAL A 238 -14.49 14.55 -9.04
N HIS A 239 -15.33 13.54 -8.86
CA HIS A 239 -16.77 13.59 -9.10
C HIS A 239 -17.56 13.31 -7.82
N LYS A 240 -18.45 14.23 -7.42
CA LYS A 240 -19.30 14.10 -6.21
C LYS A 240 -18.54 13.74 -4.92
N GLY A 241 -17.31 14.23 -4.78
CA GLY A 241 -16.45 13.93 -3.62
C GLY A 241 -15.79 12.55 -3.64
N ILE A 242 -15.90 11.81 -4.75
CA ILE A 242 -15.09 10.63 -5.05
C ILE A 242 -13.89 11.08 -5.90
N ARG A 243 -12.68 10.71 -5.48
CA ARG A 243 -11.45 10.96 -6.25
C ARG A 243 -11.09 9.73 -7.06
N PHE A 244 -11.16 9.82 -8.38
CA PHE A 244 -10.74 8.79 -9.32
C PHE A 244 -9.29 9.06 -9.70
N ILE A 245 -8.40 8.10 -9.45
CA ILE A 245 -6.97 8.22 -9.69
C ILE A 245 -6.59 7.10 -10.65
N GLU A 246 -5.96 7.45 -11.76
CA GLU A 246 -5.40 6.46 -12.68
C GLU A 246 -4.24 5.73 -12.02
N TYR A 247 -4.35 4.40 -11.97
CA TYR A 247 -3.28 3.55 -11.47
C TYR A 247 -2.33 3.20 -12.63
N ALA A 248 -1.12 3.74 -12.60
CA ALA A 248 -0.17 3.63 -13.71
C ALA A 248 0.82 2.46 -13.56
N ASN A 249 0.95 1.92 -12.34
CA ASN A 249 1.89 0.85 -12.06
C ASN A 249 1.36 -0.51 -12.57
N HIS A 250 2.21 -1.23 -13.28
CA HIS A 250 1.93 -2.56 -13.82
C HIS A 250 2.99 -3.55 -13.35
N PHE A 251 2.61 -4.53 -12.53
CA PHE A 251 3.51 -5.53 -11.97
C PHE A 251 3.61 -6.79 -12.86
N GLY A 252 2.78 -6.91 -13.90
CA GLY A 252 2.74 -8.08 -14.76
C GLY A 252 2.15 -9.31 -14.04
N SER A 253 1.28 -9.06 -13.06
CA SER A 253 0.70 -10.09 -12.19
C SER A 253 -0.82 -9.94 -12.11
N ASP A 254 -1.50 -10.96 -11.61
CA ASP A 254 -2.96 -10.93 -11.38
C ASP A 254 -3.39 -9.88 -10.33
N ALA A 255 -2.45 -9.26 -9.60
CA ALA A 255 -2.72 -8.15 -8.70
C ALA A 255 -2.96 -6.82 -9.45
N ASP A 256 -2.61 -6.74 -10.74
CA ASP A 256 -2.76 -5.51 -11.52
C ASP A 256 -4.23 -5.11 -11.67
N ILE A 257 -4.49 -3.80 -11.67
CA ILE A 257 -5.81 -3.29 -12.01
C ILE A 257 -5.97 -3.38 -13.53
N GLY A 258 -6.90 -4.21 -13.99
CA GLY A 258 -7.26 -4.28 -15.41
C GLY A 258 -7.67 -2.91 -15.96
N ALA A 259 -7.42 -2.67 -17.24
CA ALA A 259 -7.69 -1.38 -17.88
C ALA A 259 -9.17 -0.93 -17.76
N ASP A 260 -10.08 -1.92 -17.76
CA ASP A 260 -11.55 -1.81 -17.64
C ASP A 260 -12.07 -1.89 -16.20
N LYS A 261 -11.17 -2.00 -15.22
CA LYS A 261 -11.52 -2.20 -13.80
C LYS A 261 -11.14 -1.00 -12.96
N ALA A 262 -11.84 -0.88 -11.84
CA ALA A 262 -11.48 0.05 -10.80
C ALA A 262 -11.78 -0.52 -9.40
N ILE A 263 -11.12 0.02 -8.39
CA ILE A 263 -11.27 -0.37 -7.00
C ILE A 263 -11.73 0.84 -6.22
N LEU A 264 -12.92 0.76 -5.63
CA LEU A 264 -13.40 1.76 -4.68
C LEU A 264 -12.83 1.44 -3.29
N LEU A 265 -12.15 2.42 -2.72
CA LEU A 265 -11.63 2.37 -1.36
C LEU A 265 -12.17 3.53 -0.49
N PRO A 266 -12.64 3.24 0.73
CA PRO A 266 -12.89 4.27 1.72
C PRO A 266 -11.56 4.83 2.24
N VAL A 267 -11.47 6.16 2.36
CA VAL A 267 -10.38 6.82 3.07
C VAL A 267 -10.86 7.15 4.47
N GLY A 268 -10.10 6.74 5.47
CA GLY A 268 -10.48 6.88 6.87
C GLY A 268 -9.39 6.37 7.80
N ARG A 269 -9.63 6.48 9.11
CA ARG A 269 -8.69 6.01 10.13
C ARG A 269 -8.96 4.55 10.47
N ASN A 270 -7.91 3.78 10.79
CA ASN A 270 -8.01 2.37 11.20
C ASN A 270 -8.72 1.46 10.18
N LEU A 271 -8.65 1.77 8.88
CA LEU A 271 -9.23 0.92 7.82
C LEU A 271 -8.20 -0.05 7.23
N TYR A 272 -6.95 0.38 7.16
CA TYR A 272 -5.84 -0.39 6.62
C TYR A 272 -4.66 -0.32 7.59
N LYS A 273 -3.96 -1.44 7.72
CA LYS A 273 -2.74 -1.54 8.49
C LYS A 273 -1.66 -2.18 7.67
N GLU A 274 -0.43 -1.83 7.98
CA GLU A 274 0.73 -2.49 7.44
C GLU A 274 1.60 -3.00 8.57
N TYR A 275 1.59 -4.31 8.77
CA TYR A 275 2.35 -4.95 9.82
C TYR A 275 3.79 -5.19 9.35
N PHE A 276 4.76 -4.88 10.19
CA PHE A 276 6.16 -5.19 9.95
C PHE A 276 6.65 -6.23 10.96
N ALA A 277 7.29 -7.28 10.46
CA ALA A 277 7.94 -8.31 11.28
C ALA A 277 9.45 -8.02 11.47
N PRO A 278 10.03 -8.50 12.59
CA PRO A 278 11.47 -8.44 12.79
C PRO A 278 12.22 -9.28 11.75
N ALA A 279 13.46 -8.90 11.46
CA ALA A 279 14.36 -9.66 10.60
C ALA A 279 14.85 -10.96 11.27
N ASP A 280 15.26 -11.92 10.45
CA ASP A 280 15.84 -13.21 10.86
C ASP A 280 17.34 -13.12 11.25
N MET A 281 17.82 -11.93 11.57
CA MET A 281 19.19 -11.71 12.04
C MET A 281 19.28 -11.85 13.56
N ASN A 282 20.37 -12.42 14.07
CA ASN A 282 20.64 -12.51 15.51
C ASN A 282 20.54 -11.16 16.23
N ALA A 283 20.89 -10.07 15.55
CA ALA A 283 20.82 -8.71 16.10
C ALA A 283 19.39 -8.17 16.27
N THR A 284 18.40 -8.77 15.60
CA THR A 284 17.02 -8.27 15.52
C THR A 284 16.01 -9.20 16.19
N VAL A 285 16.44 -10.37 16.69
CA VAL A 285 15.59 -11.31 17.43
C VAL A 285 14.94 -10.63 18.64
N ASN A 286 13.62 -10.77 18.78
CA ASN A 286 12.81 -10.19 19.86
C ASN A 286 12.92 -8.66 20.00
N THR A 287 13.34 -7.97 18.94
CA THR A 287 13.34 -6.51 18.90
C THR A 287 12.12 -6.01 18.13
N ARG A 288 11.73 -4.75 18.35
CA ARG A 288 10.66 -4.12 17.59
C ARG A 288 11.07 -4.03 16.13
N ALA A 289 10.16 -4.40 15.23
CA ALA A 289 10.44 -4.39 13.82
C ALA A 289 10.80 -3.00 13.28
N LEU A 290 11.59 -2.98 12.22
CA LEU A 290 11.90 -1.85 11.37
C LEU A 290 11.42 -2.16 9.94
N PRO A 291 11.14 -1.13 9.11
CA PRO A 291 10.67 -1.34 7.74
C PRO A 291 11.65 -2.10 6.85
N TYR A 292 12.93 -1.76 6.95
CA TYR A 292 14.02 -2.32 6.15
C TYR A 292 15.18 -2.69 7.06
N TYR A 293 15.85 -3.79 6.72
CA TYR A 293 17.11 -4.21 7.34
C TYR A 293 18.15 -4.40 6.27
N ALA A 294 19.39 -4.06 6.60
CA ALA A 294 20.52 -4.28 5.74
C ALA A 294 21.74 -4.71 6.55
N SER A 295 22.50 -5.64 5.98
CA SER A 295 23.75 -6.14 6.54
C SER A 295 24.75 -6.38 5.42
N ARG A 296 26.03 -6.39 5.78
CA ARG A 296 27.10 -6.77 4.86
C ARG A 296 28.10 -7.65 5.56
N GLU A 297 28.69 -8.56 4.80
CA GLU A 297 29.76 -9.43 5.24
C GLU A 297 30.92 -9.39 4.24
N LYS A 298 32.16 -9.51 4.73
CA LYS A 298 33.32 -9.61 3.84
C LYS A 298 33.35 -10.99 3.19
N LEU A 299 33.59 -11.02 1.89
CA LEU A 299 33.86 -12.29 1.18
C LEU A 299 35.18 -12.89 1.64
N GLN A 300 35.31 -14.21 1.48
CA GLN A 300 36.55 -14.92 1.78
C GLN A 300 37.74 -14.30 1.03
N HIS A 301 38.83 -14.09 1.75
CA HIS A 301 40.05 -13.43 1.26
C HIS A 301 39.87 -11.95 0.86
N ASP A 302 38.91 -11.23 1.43
CA ASP A 302 38.70 -9.78 1.19
C ASP A 302 38.42 -9.46 -0.30
N LYS A 303 37.87 -10.43 -1.04
CA LYS A 303 37.57 -10.32 -2.47
C LYS A 303 36.37 -9.43 -2.79
N GLY A 304 35.75 -8.83 -1.78
CA GLY A 304 34.56 -8.00 -1.89
C GLY A 304 33.64 -8.12 -0.68
N TRP A 305 32.39 -7.71 -0.89
CA TRP A 305 31.33 -7.68 0.13
C TRP A 305 30.09 -8.43 -0.35
N SER A 306 29.55 -9.30 0.50
CA SER A 306 28.18 -9.78 0.36
C SER A 306 27.25 -8.80 1.05
N LEU A 307 26.16 -8.45 0.37
CA LEU A 307 25.10 -7.59 0.87
C LEU A 307 23.85 -8.43 1.06
N HIS A 308 23.17 -8.20 2.17
CA HIS A 308 21.87 -8.79 2.43
C HIS A 308 20.92 -7.71 2.93
N MET A 309 19.80 -7.58 2.24
CA MET A 309 18.71 -6.67 2.56
C MET A 309 17.45 -7.47 2.76
N GLN A 310 16.57 -7.02 3.63
CA GLN A 310 15.26 -7.64 3.79
C GLN A 310 14.21 -6.65 4.26
N SER A 311 12.96 -6.93 3.89
CA SER A 311 11.77 -6.29 4.44
C SER A 311 10.69 -7.34 4.66
N ASN A 312 9.93 -7.20 5.73
CA ASN A 312 8.86 -8.14 6.06
C ASN A 312 7.52 -7.40 6.26
N PRO A 313 6.94 -6.81 5.20
CA PRO A 313 5.66 -6.09 5.28
C PRO A 313 4.46 -7.02 5.03
N LEU A 314 3.39 -6.85 5.81
CA LEU A 314 2.07 -7.42 5.54
C LEU A 314 1.02 -6.29 5.55
N PRO A 315 0.70 -5.71 4.39
CA PRO A 315 -0.42 -4.80 4.27
C PRO A 315 -1.74 -5.57 4.33
N ILE A 316 -2.72 -5.06 5.07
CA ILE A 316 -4.05 -5.66 5.15
C ILE A 316 -5.15 -4.60 5.26
N ALA A 317 -6.29 -4.89 4.62
CA ALA A 317 -7.53 -4.18 4.85
C ALA A 317 -8.27 -4.80 6.05
N LEU A 318 -8.45 -4.03 7.12
CA LEU A 318 -9.16 -4.48 8.33
C LEU A 318 -10.68 -4.52 8.14
N ARG A 319 -11.20 -3.85 7.09
CA ARG A 319 -12.63 -3.78 6.75
C ARG A 319 -12.82 -4.00 5.24
N PRO A 320 -12.50 -5.19 4.69
CA PRO A 320 -12.56 -5.48 3.26
C PRO A 320 -13.99 -5.44 2.71
N GLU A 321 -15.02 -5.52 3.56
CA GLU A 321 -16.42 -5.42 3.16
C GLU A 321 -16.84 -4.02 2.69
N LEU A 322 -16.04 -3.00 3.03
CA LEU A 322 -16.20 -1.61 2.58
C LEU A 322 -15.54 -1.36 1.22
N LEU A 323 -14.65 -2.26 0.78
CA LEU A 323 -14.06 -2.21 -0.55
C LEU A 323 -15.07 -2.70 -1.59
N ALA A 324 -14.99 -2.14 -2.79
CA ALA A 324 -15.73 -2.65 -3.94
C ALA A 324 -14.86 -2.70 -5.19
N THR A 325 -15.21 -3.61 -6.08
CA THR A 325 -14.67 -3.69 -7.43
C THR A 325 -15.69 -3.11 -8.40
N LEU A 326 -15.24 -2.22 -9.27
CA LEU A 326 -16.03 -1.63 -10.35
C LEU A 326 -15.52 -2.20 -11.66
N THR A 327 -16.44 -2.57 -12.55
CA THR A 327 -16.14 -2.96 -13.92
C THR A 327 -16.90 -2.04 -14.86
N MET A 328 -16.38 -1.85 -16.07
CA MET A 328 -17.14 -1.19 -17.14
C MET A 328 -17.68 -2.20 -18.14
N SER A 329 -18.81 -1.85 -18.76
CA SER A 329 -19.38 -2.55 -19.92
C SER A 329 -19.98 -1.57 -20.91
#